data_AF-A9DIE1-F1
#
_entry.id   AF-A9DIE1-F1
#
_cell.length_a   1.000
_cell.length_b   1.000
_cell.length_c   1.000
_cell.angle_alpha   90.00
_cell.angle_beta   90.00
_cell.angle_gamma   90.00
#
_symmetry.space_group_name_H-M   'P 1'
#
loop_
_entity.id
_entity.type
_entity.pdbx_description
1 polymer ?
#
loop_
_entity_poly.entity_id
_entity_poly.type
_entity_poly.pdbx_seq_one_letter_code
_entity_poly.pdbx_strand_id
1 'polypeptide(L)'
;MREIDEIKDAEYDKIVEEINAIYQQEVLLPIKPAFINFFKKIQNFEDGYRTDIPSKKIEIVSIFYYAPSTLSFIFAMSDLEYYKQNNDISRPELHTESYGDYDVEELVMRILKKHNIEHEDLDYYDVWEDQFTLNHDFLLACWQEAKTITNSKLYGFLFASDFAGGTTNLDNGDSFFGMDNTVEKYLTDKGIHIKKDL
;
A
#
# COMPACT_ATOMS: atom_id res chain seq x y z
N MET A 1 4.84 -35.84 -9.43
CA MET A 1 4.38 -34.46 -9.21
C MET A 1 3.62 -34.05 -10.46
N ARG A 2 2.78 -33.01 -10.42
CA ARG A 2 2.08 -32.48 -11.60
C ARG A 2 2.72 -31.17 -12.02
N GLU A 3 2.86 -30.93 -13.31
CA GLU A 3 3.28 -29.61 -13.81
C GLU A 3 2.13 -28.61 -13.64
N ILE A 4 2.45 -27.31 -13.52
CA ILE A 4 1.42 -26.28 -13.30
C ILE A 4 0.45 -26.17 -14.48
N ASP A 5 0.95 -26.37 -15.69
CA ASP A 5 0.18 -26.36 -16.95
C ASP A 5 -0.79 -27.55 -17.08
N GLU A 6 -0.65 -28.57 -16.23
CA GLU A 6 -1.55 -29.74 -16.20
C GLU A 6 -2.76 -29.53 -15.28
N ILE A 7 -2.80 -28.42 -14.55
CA ILE A 7 -3.86 -28.10 -13.59
C ILE A 7 -5.04 -27.47 -14.33
N LYS A 8 -6.25 -27.92 -14.01
CA LYS A 8 -7.47 -27.31 -14.55
C LYS A 8 -7.69 -25.95 -13.91
N ASP A 9 -8.20 -24.98 -14.67
CA ASP A 9 -8.50 -23.62 -14.20
C ASP A 9 -9.23 -23.59 -12.83
N ALA A 10 -10.31 -24.38 -12.68
CA ALA A 10 -11.07 -24.42 -11.42
C ALA A 10 -10.32 -25.03 -10.21
N GLU A 11 -9.24 -25.78 -10.45
CA GLU A 11 -8.32 -26.24 -9.40
C GLU A 11 -7.24 -25.20 -9.13
N TYR A 12 -6.73 -24.55 -10.18
CA TYR A 12 -5.79 -23.43 -10.08
C TYR A 12 -6.39 -22.26 -9.28
N ASP A 13 -7.62 -21.86 -9.58
CA ASP A 13 -8.34 -20.81 -8.86
C ASP A 13 -8.41 -21.09 -7.35
N LYS A 14 -8.64 -22.35 -6.96
CA LYS A 14 -8.69 -22.74 -5.54
C LYS A 14 -7.32 -22.67 -4.87
N ILE A 15 -6.25 -22.95 -5.61
CA ILE A 15 -4.88 -22.83 -5.11
C ILE A 15 -4.57 -21.35 -4.89
N VAL A 16 -4.91 -20.49 -5.85
CA VAL A 16 -4.75 -19.03 -5.72
C VAL A 16 -5.58 -18.49 -4.55
N GLU A 17 -6.84 -18.89 -4.40
CA GLU A 17 -7.68 -18.52 -3.25
C GLU A 17 -7.05 -18.96 -1.91
N GLU A 18 -6.43 -20.14 -1.86
CA GLU A 18 -5.73 -20.61 -0.67
C GLU A 18 -4.47 -19.79 -0.39
N ILE A 19 -3.68 -19.44 -1.42
CA ILE A 19 -2.52 -18.54 -1.30
C ILE A 19 -2.98 -17.18 -0.74
N ASN A 20 -4.02 -16.59 -1.31
CA ASN A 20 -4.60 -15.32 -0.86
C ASN A 20 -4.98 -15.36 0.62
N ALA A 21 -5.72 -16.39 1.04
CA ALA A 21 -6.19 -16.53 2.40
C ALA A 21 -5.02 -16.69 3.39
N ILE A 22 -4.02 -17.49 3.06
CA ILE A 22 -2.85 -17.72 3.91
C ILE A 22 -1.99 -16.46 3.98
N TYR A 23 -1.76 -15.76 2.87
CA TYR A 23 -1.03 -14.49 2.84
C TYR A 23 -1.71 -13.42 3.70
N GLN A 24 -3.02 -13.25 3.57
CA GLN A 24 -3.79 -12.33 4.41
C GLN A 24 -3.64 -12.69 5.91
N GLN A 25 -3.70 -13.97 6.25
CA GLN A 25 -3.69 -14.44 7.63
C GLN A 25 -2.30 -14.40 8.28
N GLU A 26 -1.26 -14.79 7.55
CA GLU A 26 0.11 -14.94 8.06
C GLU A 26 0.97 -13.70 7.86
N VAL A 27 0.68 -12.86 6.86
CA VAL A 27 1.50 -11.69 6.51
C VAL A 27 0.79 -10.38 6.86
N LEU A 28 -0.39 -10.15 6.30
CA LEU A 28 -1.08 -8.86 6.42
C LEU A 28 -1.75 -8.64 7.78
N LEU A 29 -2.44 -9.66 8.30
CA LEU A 29 -3.16 -9.53 9.57
C LEU A 29 -2.23 -9.23 10.76
N PRO A 30 -1.05 -9.84 10.90
CA PRO A 30 -0.12 -9.52 11.99
C PRO A 30 0.41 -8.09 11.97
N ILE A 31 0.64 -7.50 10.78
CA ILE A 31 1.17 -6.14 10.65
C ILE A 31 0.08 -5.06 10.68
N LYS A 32 -1.20 -5.44 10.52
CA LYS A 32 -2.36 -4.52 10.52
C LYS A 32 -2.36 -3.50 11.66
N PRO A 33 -2.13 -3.87 12.94
CA PRO A 33 -2.16 -2.90 14.04
C PRO A 33 -1.08 -1.82 13.92
N ALA A 34 0.11 -2.16 13.39
CA ALA A 34 1.20 -1.21 13.20
C ALA A 34 0.85 -0.19 12.11
N PHE A 35 0.28 -0.64 10.99
CA PHE A 35 -0.18 0.22 9.90
C PHE A 35 -1.30 1.17 10.33
N ILE A 36 -2.32 0.67 11.04
CA ILE A 36 -3.38 1.54 11.58
C ILE A 36 -2.78 2.58 12.53
N ASN A 37 -1.88 2.18 13.42
CA ASN A 37 -1.26 3.11 14.36
C ASN A 37 -0.41 4.17 13.64
N PHE A 38 0.34 3.78 12.61
CA PHE A 38 1.09 4.69 11.76
C PHE A 38 0.18 5.71 11.07
N PHE A 39 -0.90 5.26 10.42
CA PHE A 39 -1.85 6.17 9.77
C PHE A 39 -2.59 7.08 10.76
N LYS A 40 -2.93 6.60 11.96
CA LYS A 40 -3.50 7.44 13.02
C LYS A 40 -2.56 8.59 13.38
N LYS A 41 -1.26 8.31 13.55
CA LYS A 41 -0.26 9.32 13.88
C LYS A 41 -0.16 10.39 12.79
N ILE A 42 -0.12 9.98 11.53
CA ILE A 42 -0.12 10.89 10.37
C ILE A 42 -1.39 11.76 10.39
N GLN A 43 -2.55 11.14 10.55
CA GLN A 43 -3.86 11.80 10.52
C GLN A 43 -4.09 12.79 11.66
N ASN A 44 -3.43 12.57 12.82
CA ASN A 44 -3.44 13.46 13.98
C ASN A 44 -2.30 14.50 13.97
N PHE A 45 -1.40 14.46 12.97
CA PHE A 45 -0.19 15.29 12.94
C PHE A 45 0.71 15.10 14.18
N GLU A 46 0.79 13.86 14.65
CA GLU A 46 1.69 13.43 15.74
C GLU A 46 3.14 13.29 15.22
N ASP A 47 4.09 13.07 16.13
CA ASP A 47 5.51 12.84 15.81
C ASP A 47 6.20 13.96 15.00
N GLY A 48 5.76 15.21 15.23
CA GLY A 48 6.39 16.39 14.64
C GLY A 48 6.05 16.63 13.17
N TYR A 49 5.08 15.91 12.62
CA TYR A 49 4.59 16.11 11.25
C TYR A 49 3.86 17.46 11.12
N ARG A 50 4.59 18.52 10.74
CA ARG A 50 4.09 19.89 10.59
C ARG A 50 4.84 20.61 9.47
N THR A 51 4.17 21.48 8.71
CA THR A 51 4.85 22.47 7.87
C THR A 51 5.58 23.51 8.72
N ASP A 52 6.63 24.11 8.17
CA ASP A 52 7.39 25.24 8.75
C ASP A 52 6.52 26.44 9.10
N ILE A 53 5.31 26.50 8.54
CA ILE A 53 4.26 27.44 8.93
C ILE A 53 3.47 26.78 10.07
N PRO A 54 3.66 27.19 11.33
CA PRO A 54 3.09 26.51 12.51
C PRO A 54 1.55 26.58 12.58
N SER A 55 0.94 27.39 11.70
CA SER A 55 -0.49 27.70 11.66
C SER A 55 -1.23 27.10 10.46
N LYS A 56 -0.55 26.48 9.48
CA LYS A 56 -1.22 25.91 8.31
C LYS A 56 -1.46 24.43 8.51
N LYS A 57 -2.74 24.05 8.47
CA LYS A 57 -3.15 22.64 8.53
C LYS A 57 -2.79 21.97 7.21
N ILE A 58 -2.02 20.89 7.25
CA ILE A 58 -1.82 20.03 6.10
C ILE A 58 -3.15 19.32 5.81
N GLU A 59 -3.57 19.33 4.55
CA GLU A 59 -4.83 18.74 4.10
C GLU A 59 -4.59 17.55 3.17
N ILE A 60 -3.39 17.43 2.58
CA ILE A 60 -3.01 16.38 1.65
C ILE A 60 -1.65 15.79 2.04
N VAL A 61 -1.56 14.45 2.01
CA VAL A 61 -0.30 13.72 2.19
C VAL A 61 -0.09 12.72 1.06
N SER A 62 1.17 12.58 0.66
CA SER A 62 1.62 11.50 -0.22
C SER A 62 2.21 10.40 0.66
N ILE A 63 1.80 9.17 0.41
CA ILE A 63 2.22 7.97 1.12
C ILE A 63 2.95 7.08 0.13
N PHE A 64 4.17 6.68 0.47
CA PHE A 64 5.02 5.87 -0.39
C PHE A 64 5.35 4.57 0.31
N TYR A 65 5.11 3.45 -0.36
CA TYR A 65 5.57 2.13 0.12
C TYR A 65 6.60 1.55 -0.85
N TYR A 66 7.53 0.77 -0.30
CA TYR A 66 8.51 0.06 -1.10
C TYR A 66 7.85 -1.16 -1.75
N ALA A 67 7.72 -1.15 -3.08
CA ALA A 67 7.05 -2.23 -3.82
C ALA A 67 7.84 -3.56 -3.81
N PRO A 68 9.18 -3.59 -3.95
CA PRO A 68 9.97 -4.83 -4.00
C PRO A 68 10.16 -5.57 -2.67
N SER A 69 9.45 -5.20 -1.61
CA SER A 69 9.42 -6.00 -0.39
C SER A 69 8.11 -5.72 0.31
N THR A 70 7.34 -6.78 0.56
CA THR A 70 5.96 -6.70 1.06
C THR A 70 5.86 -5.79 2.27
N LEU A 71 5.43 -4.55 2.02
CA LEU A 71 5.09 -3.53 3.01
C LEU A 71 6.14 -3.36 4.14
N SER A 72 7.40 -3.70 3.87
CA SER A 72 8.48 -3.65 4.87
C SER A 72 8.87 -2.23 5.24
N PHE A 73 8.64 -1.30 4.32
CA PHE A 73 8.89 0.12 4.49
C PHE A 73 7.78 0.96 3.85
N ILE A 74 7.24 1.88 4.64
CA ILE A 74 6.28 2.90 4.20
C ILE A 74 6.61 4.23 4.88
N PHE A 75 6.46 5.33 4.15
CA PHE A 75 6.63 6.66 4.70
C PHE A 75 5.56 7.62 4.18
N ALA A 76 5.33 8.69 4.94
CA ALA A 76 4.42 9.76 4.54
C ALA A 76 5.15 11.09 4.48
N MET A 77 4.71 11.95 3.56
CA MET A 77 5.18 13.32 3.46
C MET A 77 4.05 14.26 3.00
N SER A 78 4.23 15.56 3.22
CA SER A 78 3.33 16.55 2.62
C SER A 78 3.42 16.48 1.10
N ASP A 79 2.29 16.58 0.42
CA ASP A 79 2.25 16.51 -1.04
C ASP A 79 3.01 17.67 -1.68
N LEU A 80 4.02 17.35 -2.50
CA LEU A 80 4.94 18.33 -3.06
C LEU A 80 4.31 19.22 -4.15
N GLU A 81 3.17 18.83 -4.72
CA GLU A 81 2.43 19.71 -5.65
C GLU A 81 1.73 20.87 -4.91
N TYR A 82 1.50 20.69 -3.60
CA TYR A 82 0.75 21.61 -2.77
C TYR A 82 1.58 22.34 -1.72
N TYR A 83 2.68 21.74 -1.26
CA TYR A 83 3.48 22.29 -0.17
C TYR A 83 4.95 22.34 -0.60
N LYS A 84 5.62 23.49 -0.36
CA LYS A 84 7.06 23.62 -0.57
C LYS A 84 7.82 22.49 0.12
N GLN A 85 8.76 21.90 -0.63
CA GLN A 85 9.71 20.95 -0.07
C GLN A 85 10.60 21.69 0.93
N ASN A 86 10.32 21.52 2.21
CA ASN A 86 11.25 21.93 3.24
C ASN A 86 11.83 20.65 3.85
N ASN A 87 13.11 20.40 3.53
CA ASN A 87 13.87 19.23 3.96
C ASN A 87 14.07 19.14 5.49
N ASP A 88 13.48 20.06 6.26
CA ASP A 88 13.56 20.14 7.73
C ASP A 88 12.35 19.52 8.44
N ILE A 89 11.33 19.03 7.72
CA ILE A 89 10.11 18.46 8.30
C ILE A 89 10.26 16.95 8.55
N SER A 90 9.77 16.49 9.71
CA SER A 90 9.65 15.07 10.08
C SER A 90 8.94 14.27 8.99
N ARG A 91 9.59 13.21 8.50
CA ARG A 91 9.02 12.22 7.57
C ARG A 91 8.66 10.98 8.39
N PRO A 92 7.38 10.76 8.76
CA PRO A 92 6.99 9.57 9.49
C PRO A 92 7.29 8.33 8.64
N GLU A 93 7.91 7.35 9.27
CA GLU A 93 8.29 6.09 8.66
C GLU A 93 7.78 4.94 9.52
N LEU A 94 7.31 3.89 8.86
CA LEU A 94 7.06 2.59 9.47
C LEU A 94 7.96 1.57 8.78
N HIS A 95 8.72 0.87 9.61
CA HIS A 95 9.53 -0.28 9.24
C HIS A 95 8.92 -1.49 9.94
N THR A 96 8.43 -2.46 9.19
CA THR A 96 8.00 -3.75 9.76
C THR A 96 9.10 -4.78 9.63
N GLU A 97 8.95 -5.92 10.30
CA GLU A 97 9.77 -7.07 9.93
C GLU A 97 9.60 -7.31 8.42
N SER A 98 10.73 -7.45 7.73
CA SER A 98 10.75 -7.63 6.29
C SER A 98 10.15 -8.99 5.99
N TYR A 99 8.88 -9.04 5.55
CA TYR A 99 8.44 -10.10 4.67
C TYR A 99 9.07 -9.81 3.31
N GLY A 100 10.28 -10.34 3.13
CA GLY A 100 10.98 -10.24 1.87
C GLY A 100 10.31 -11.12 0.82
N ASP A 101 10.72 -10.96 -0.43
CA ASP A 101 10.21 -11.77 -1.54
C ASP A 101 10.41 -13.27 -1.26
N TYR A 102 11.49 -13.65 -0.56
CA TYR A 102 11.75 -15.02 -0.17
C TYR A 102 10.69 -15.61 0.78
N ASP A 103 10.18 -14.83 1.74
CA ASP A 103 9.16 -15.32 2.69
C ASP A 103 7.82 -15.54 1.97
N VAL A 104 7.54 -14.68 0.98
CA VAL A 104 6.36 -14.79 0.13
C VAL A 104 6.47 -15.98 -0.82
N GLU A 105 7.63 -16.16 -1.44
CA GLU A 105 7.94 -17.31 -2.28
C GLU A 105 7.79 -18.61 -1.49
N GLU A 106 8.38 -18.71 -0.28
CA GLU A 106 8.26 -19.90 0.58
C GLU A 106 6.80 -20.23 0.90
N LEU A 107 5.97 -19.21 1.15
CA LEU A 107 4.54 -19.37 1.39
C LEU A 107 3.83 -19.99 0.16
N VAL A 108 4.08 -19.46 -1.04
CA VAL A 108 3.50 -19.97 -2.29
C VAL A 108 3.96 -21.41 -2.54
N MET A 109 5.26 -21.67 -2.45
CA MET A 109 5.84 -23.00 -2.68
C MET A 109 5.31 -24.04 -1.69
N ARG A 110 5.10 -23.67 -0.43
CA ARG A 110 4.49 -24.55 0.58
C ARG A 110 3.08 -24.99 0.19
N ILE A 111 2.30 -24.12 -0.44
CA ILE A 111 0.94 -24.42 -0.90
C ILE A 111 0.98 -25.28 -2.17
N LEU A 112 1.84 -24.96 -3.14
CA LEU A 112 2.04 -25.79 -4.33
C LEU A 112 2.43 -27.22 -3.97
N LYS A 113 3.37 -27.37 -3.02
CA LYS A 113 3.78 -28.66 -2.48
C LYS A 113 2.63 -29.42 -1.83
N LYS A 114 1.74 -28.74 -1.09
CA LYS A 114 0.53 -29.34 -0.50
C LYS A 114 -0.39 -29.95 -1.57
N HIS A 115 -0.45 -29.33 -2.75
CA HIS A 115 -1.25 -29.80 -3.90
C HIS A 115 -0.49 -30.73 -4.86
N ASN A 116 0.71 -31.19 -4.49
CA ASN A 116 1.60 -32.05 -5.28
C ASN A 116 2.00 -31.47 -6.65
N ILE A 117 2.20 -30.15 -6.69
CA ILE A 117 2.61 -29.41 -7.89
C ILE A 117 4.13 -29.26 -7.89
N GLU A 118 4.76 -29.51 -9.04
CA GLU A 118 6.19 -29.34 -9.25
C GLU A 118 6.54 -27.85 -9.29
N HIS A 119 7.60 -27.46 -8.58
CA HIS A 119 7.91 -26.06 -8.33
C HIS A 119 9.40 -25.76 -8.16
N GLU A 120 10.29 -26.68 -8.54
CA GLU A 120 11.74 -26.49 -8.39
C GLU A 120 12.30 -25.35 -9.27
N ASP A 121 11.60 -25.01 -10.37
CA ASP A 121 12.00 -23.97 -11.33
C ASP A 121 10.90 -22.92 -11.58
N LEU A 122 9.86 -22.85 -10.73
CA LEU A 122 8.77 -21.88 -10.90
C LEU A 122 9.12 -20.55 -10.25
N ASP A 123 8.92 -19.45 -10.97
CA ASP A 123 8.82 -18.13 -10.34
C ASP A 123 7.44 -18.01 -9.71
N TYR A 124 7.35 -17.64 -8.43
CA TYR A 124 6.06 -17.49 -7.77
C TYR A 124 5.21 -16.38 -8.40
N TYR A 125 5.83 -15.41 -9.08
CA TYR A 125 5.11 -14.39 -9.85
C TYR A 125 4.34 -15.00 -11.03
N ASP A 126 4.78 -16.14 -11.60
CA ASP A 126 4.06 -16.85 -12.66
C ASP A 126 2.83 -17.62 -12.13
N VAL A 127 2.73 -17.76 -10.79
CA VAL A 127 1.69 -18.52 -10.10
C VAL A 127 0.69 -17.60 -9.39
N TRP A 128 1.16 -16.46 -8.91
CA TRP A 128 0.40 -15.63 -7.98
C TRP A 128 0.57 -14.14 -8.25
N GLU A 129 -0.39 -13.58 -9.00
CA GLU A 129 -0.39 -12.17 -9.40
C GLU A 129 -1.18 -11.26 -8.41
N ASP A 130 -1.93 -11.85 -7.48
CA ASP A 130 -2.87 -11.13 -6.60
C ASP A 130 -2.18 -10.32 -5.49
N GLN A 131 -0.88 -10.53 -5.25
CA GLN A 131 -0.12 -9.87 -4.18
C GLN A 131 -0.27 -8.35 -4.21
N PHE A 132 -0.19 -7.74 -5.39
CA PHE A 132 -0.31 -6.30 -5.56
C PHE A 132 -1.68 -5.80 -5.08
N THR A 133 -2.76 -6.43 -5.55
CA THR A 133 -4.14 -6.08 -5.19
C THR A 133 -4.38 -6.25 -3.69
N LEU A 134 -3.88 -7.34 -3.10
CA LEU A 134 -4.02 -7.60 -1.66
C LEU A 134 -3.31 -6.55 -0.80
N ASN A 135 -2.09 -6.16 -1.18
CA ASN A 135 -1.34 -5.11 -0.49
C ASN A 135 -2.04 -3.75 -0.61
N HIS A 136 -2.52 -3.43 -1.80
CA HIS A 136 -3.29 -2.22 -2.06
C HIS A 136 -4.54 -2.14 -1.17
N ASP A 137 -5.36 -3.19 -1.17
CA ASP A 137 -6.61 -3.24 -0.41
C ASP A 137 -6.37 -3.21 1.10
N PHE A 138 -5.30 -3.85 1.55
CA PHE A 138 -4.86 -3.80 2.94
C PHE A 138 -4.52 -2.37 3.39
N LEU A 139 -3.73 -1.64 2.60
CA LEU A 139 -3.36 -0.25 2.91
C LEU A 139 -4.57 0.67 2.92
N LEU A 140 -5.47 0.49 1.94
CA LEU A 140 -6.74 1.22 1.86
C LEU A 140 -7.60 0.99 3.12
N ALA A 141 -7.78 -0.26 3.51
CA ALA A 141 -8.55 -0.62 4.69
C ALA A 141 -7.93 -0.06 5.98
N CYS A 142 -6.60 -0.15 6.14
CA CYS A 142 -5.90 0.40 7.30
C CYS A 142 -6.05 1.93 7.39
N TRP A 143 -5.97 2.64 6.26
CA TRP A 143 -6.15 4.08 6.21
C TRP A 143 -7.57 4.50 6.61
N GLN A 144 -8.58 3.84 6.05
CA GLN A 144 -10.00 4.12 6.34
C GLN A 144 -10.36 3.80 7.79
N GLU A 145 -9.82 2.71 8.34
CA GLU A 145 -9.97 2.36 9.75
C GLU A 145 -9.35 3.44 10.65
N ALA A 146 -8.12 3.88 10.34
CA ALA A 146 -7.49 4.99 11.03
C ALA A 146 -8.33 6.29 10.95
N LYS A 147 -8.91 6.63 9.78
CA LYS A 147 -9.77 7.82 9.63
C LYS A 147 -11.02 7.73 10.48
N THR A 148 -11.60 6.54 10.59
CA THR A 148 -12.77 6.30 11.45
C THR A 148 -12.43 6.56 12.92
N ILE A 149 -11.22 6.17 13.36
CA ILE A 149 -10.74 6.37 14.74
C ILE A 149 -10.42 7.84 15.01
N THR A 150 -9.75 8.53 14.08
CA THR A 150 -9.27 9.91 14.27
C THR A 150 -10.30 10.99 13.89
N ASN A 151 -11.35 10.62 13.15
CA ASN A 151 -12.24 11.56 12.46
C ASN A 151 -11.48 12.56 11.55
N SER A 152 -10.33 12.14 11.01
CA SER A 152 -9.50 13.02 10.20
C SER A 152 -10.15 13.36 8.86
N LYS A 153 -9.86 14.57 8.38
CA LYS A 153 -10.24 15.05 7.03
C LYS A 153 -9.06 15.11 6.07
N LEU A 154 -7.91 14.57 6.48
CA LEU A 154 -6.71 14.50 5.67
C LEU A 154 -6.96 13.60 4.45
N TYR A 155 -6.54 14.04 3.27
CA TYR A 155 -6.53 13.24 2.05
C TYR A 155 -5.18 12.53 1.94
N GLY A 156 -5.19 11.23 1.69
CA GLY A 156 -3.99 10.42 1.50
C GLY A 156 -3.92 9.88 0.08
N PHE A 157 -2.79 10.08 -0.58
CA PHE A 157 -2.54 9.52 -1.92
C PHE A 157 -1.38 8.52 -1.83
N LEU A 158 -1.65 7.27 -2.22
CA LEU A 158 -0.70 6.17 -2.19
C LEU A 158 0.08 6.08 -3.50
N PHE A 159 1.38 5.87 -3.36
CA PHE A 159 2.32 5.67 -4.44
C PHE A 159 3.20 4.45 -4.14
N ALA A 160 3.34 3.56 -5.12
CA ALA A 160 4.37 2.53 -5.08
C ALA A 160 5.74 3.15 -5.43
N SER A 161 6.83 2.67 -4.82
CA SER A 161 8.18 3.20 -5.05
C SER A 161 8.69 3.05 -6.49
N ASP A 162 8.14 2.08 -7.22
CA ASP A 162 8.40 1.82 -8.64
C ASP A 162 7.36 2.50 -9.56
N PHE A 163 6.42 3.26 -8.99
CA PHE A 163 5.26 3.86 -9.66
C PHE A 163 4.33 2.86 -10.35
N ALA A 164 4.45 1.55 -10.05
CA ALA A 164 3.50 0.56 -10.51
C ALA A 164 2.12 0.81 -9.90
N GLY A 165 1.05 0.61 -10.68
CA GLY A 165 -0.31 0.82 -10.19
C GLY A 165 -0.77 2.28 -10.09
N GLY A 166 0.06 3.25 -10.45
CA GLY A 166 -0.32 4.66 -10.50
C GLY A 166 -0.46 5.30 -9.12
N THR A 167 -1.37 6.26 -8.99
CA THR A 167 -1.67 6.94 -7.73
C THR A 167 -3.06 6.59 -7.27
N THR A 168 -3.20 6.12 -6.03
CA THR A 168 -4.51 5.79 -5.43
C THR A 168 -4.90 6.81 -4.38
N ASN A 169 -6.13 7.32 -4.44
CA ASN A 169 -6.74 8.04 -3.32
C ASN A 169 -7.20 7.04 -2.24
N LEU A 170 -6.55 7.08 -1.08
CA LEU A 170 -6.84 6.18 0.04
C LEU A 170 -8.20 6.44 0.71
N ASP A 171 -8.89 7.55 0.40
CA ASP A 171 -10.22 7.79 0.96
C ASP A 171 -11.31 6.95 0.29
N ASN A 172 -11.13 6.58 -0.97
CA ASN A 172 -12.17 5.91 -1.77
C ASN A 172 -11.67 4.79 -2.68
N GLY A 173 -10.35 4.60 -2.80
CA GLY A 173 -9.75 3.59 -3.67
C GLY A 173 -9.70 3.98 -5.16
N ASP A 174 -10.07 5.20 -5.53
CA ASP A 174 -9.96 5.66 -6.92
C ASP A 174 -8.47 5.75 -7.30
N SER A 175 -8.07 5.05 -8.37
CA SER A 175 -6.71 5.13 -8.93
C SER A 175 -6.68 5.94 -10.23
N PHE A 176 -5.57 6.64 -10.46
CA PHE A 176 -5.33 7.38 -11.69
C PHE A 176 -3.87 7.25 -12.15
N PHE A 177 -3.68 7.32 -13.47
CA PHE A 177 -2.43 6.95 -14.14
C PHE A 177 -2.00 7.99 -15.16
N GLY A 178 -0.69 8.11 -15.36
CA GLY A 178 -0.08 8.96 -16.38
C GLY A 178 0.27 10.37 -15.89
N MET A 179 1.25 10.99 -16.55
CA MET A 179 1.83 12.27 -16.12
C MET A 179 0.83 13.44 -16.07
N ASP A 180 -0.24 13.38 -16.90
CA ASP A 180 -1.26 14.44 -16.97
C ASP A 180 -2.39 14.28 -15.94
N ASN A 181 -2.39 13.18 -15.17
CA ASN A 181 -3.37 12.92 -14.11
C ASN A 181 -2.69 13.09 -12.76
N THR A 182 -2.56 14.34 -12.34
CA THR A 182 -1.96 14.71 -11.06
C THR A 182 -2.97 14.64 -9.91
N VAL A 183 -2.46 14.66 -8.68
CA VAL A 183 -3.29 14.80 -7.47
C VAL A 183 -4.14 16.07 -7.56
N GLU A 184 -3.56 17.17 -8.04
CA GLU A 184 -4.30 18.42 -8.23
C GLU A 184 -5.48 18.29 -9.19
N LYS A 185 -5.26 17.65 -10.34
CA LYS A 185 -6.32 17.47 -11.33
C LYS A 185 -7.44 16.61 -10.77
N TYR A 186 -7.08 15.49 -10.14
CA TYR A 186 -8.05 14.60 -9.49
C TYR A 186 -8.93 15.35 -8.48
N LEU A 187 -8.31 16.13 -7.58
CA LEU A 187 -9.05 16.88 -6.57
C LEU A 187 -9.93 17.97 -7.20
N THR A 188 -9.44 18.67 -8.22
CA THR A 188 -10.19 19.71 -8.93
C THR A 188 -11.41 19.12 -9.63
N ASP A 189 -11.28 17.97 -10.30
CA ASP A 189 -12.39 17.29 -10.98
C ASP A 189 -13.47 16.82 -9.99
N LYS A 190 -13.10 16.57 -8.73
CA LYS A 190 -14.01 16.24 -7.62
C LYS A 190 -14.55 17.49 -6.90
N GLY A 191 -14.20 18.70 -7.34
CA GLY A 191 -14.62 19.97 -6.73
C GLY A 191 -13.95 20.26 -5.37
N ILE A 192 -12.82 19.62 -5.09
CA ILE A 192 -12.05 19.81 -3.86
C ILE A 192 -10.94 20.83 -4.14
N HIS A 193 -10.97 21.97 -3.42
CA HIS A 193 -10.01 23.04 -3.59
C HIS A 193 -9.15 23.20 -2.35
N ILE A 194 -7.84 22.93 -2.50
CA ILE A 194 -6.87 23.04 -1.42
C ILE A 194 -5.86 24.14 -1.75
N LYS A 195 -5.56 24.99 -0.77
CA LYS A 195 -4.71 26.17 -0.98
C LYS A 195 -3.24 25.78 -0.99
N LYS A 196 -2.63 25.82 -2.17
CA LYS A 196 -1.19 25.62 -2.37
C LYS A 196 -0.33 26.61 -1.57
N ASP A 197 0.86 26.15 -1.21
CA ASP A 197 1.93 26.88 -0.51
C ASP A 197 3.20 26.95 -1.36
N LEU A 198 3.03 27.41 -2.60
CA LEU A 198 4.10 27.54 -3.58
C LEU A 198 4.80 28.91 -3.51
#